data_AF-A0A8J3EY65-F1
#
_entry.id   AF-A0A8J3EY65-F1
#
_cell.length_a   1.000
_cell.length_b   1.000
_cell.length_c   1.000
_cell.angle_alpha   90.00
_cell.angle_beta   90.00
_cell.angle_gamma   90.00
#
_symmetry.space_group_name_H-M   'P 1'
#
loop_
_entity.id
_entity.type
_entity.pdbx_description
1 polymer ?
#
loop_
_entity_poly.entity_id
_entity_poly.type
_entity_poly.pdbx_seq_one_letter_code
_entity_poly.pdbx_strand_id
1 'polypeptide(L)'
;MPNPIHEPRYQIFKEMLTAARMSAGLKQSEVADRLGKPQSFVSKYERSERRLDVPEFLEVAAVLGIDVAKFLKAYQAELAKRR
;
A
#
# COMPACT_ATOMS: atom_id res chain seq x y z
N MET A 1 14.59 -3.00 -20.04
CA MET A 1 13.65 -3.84 -19.27
C MET A 1 12.73 -2.91 -18.50
N PRO A 2 11.40 -3.02 -18.59
CA PRO A 2 10.53 -2.13 -17.82
C PRO A 2 10.80 -2.36 -16.33
N ASN A 3 11.06 -1.28 -15.59
CA ASN A 3 11.33 -1.33 -14.16
C ASN A 3 10.12 -2.01 -13.47
N PRO A 4 10.29 -3.15 -12.78
CA PRO A 4 9.18 -3.90 -12.17
C PRO A 4 8.28 -3.02 -11.30
N ILE A 5 8.84 -1.97 -10.72
CA ILE A 5 8.11 -1.05 -9.84
C ILE A 5 7.02 -0.25 -10.58
N HIS A 6 7.09 -0.10 -11.90
CA HIS A 6 6.05 0.51 -12.75
C HIS A 6 5.06 -0.51 -13.32
N GLU A 7 5.09 -1.76 -12.86
CA GLU A 7 4.12 -2.76 -13.27
C GLU A 7 2.71 -2.31 -12.84
N PRO A 8 1.71 -2.32 -13.75
CA PRO A 8 0.35 -1.86 -13.45
C PRO A 8 -0.26 -2.49 -12.20
N ARG A 9 0.14 -3.73 -11.89
CA ARG A 9 -0.29 -4.48 -10.71
C ARG A 9 0.16 -3.82 -9.41
N TYR A 10 1.42 -3.40 -9.33
CA TYR A 10 1.95 -2.76 -8.13
C TYR A 10 1.39 -1.34 -7.96
N GLN A 11 1.17 -0.63 -9.07
CA GLN A 11 0.54 0.68 -9.07
C GLN A 11 -0.87 0.64 -8.44
N ILE A 12 -1.72 -0.30 -8.83
CA ILE A 12 -3.06 -0.48 -8.24
C ILE A 12 -2.96 -0.78 -6.74
N PHE A 13 -2.06 -1.70 -6.36
CA PHE A 13 -1.88 -2.08 -4.96
C PHE A 13 -1.53 -0.88 -4.08
N LYS A 14 -0.58 -0.04 -4.52
CA LYS A 14 -0.19 1.14 -3.74
C LYS A 14 -1.26 2.24 -3.74
N GLU A 15 -2.02 2.40 -4.81
CA GLU A 15 -3.12 3.37 -4.90
C GLU A 15 -4.22 3.01 -3.90
N MET A 16 -4.55 1.72 -3.80
CA MET A 16 -5.49 1.22 -2.80
C MET A 16 -4.99 1.42 -1.37
N LEU A 17 -3.70 1.19 -1.08
CA LEU A 17 -3.12 1.46 0.24
C LEU A 17 -3.13 2.96 0.58
N THR A 18 -2.76 3.80 -0.37
CA THR A 18 -2.76 5.26 -0.21
C THR A 18 -4.17 5.78 0.05
N ALA A 19 -5.16 5.27 -0.70
CA ALA A 19 -6.56 5.59 -0.51
C ALA A 19 -7.05 5.14 0.88
N ALA A 20 -6.70 3.93 1.32
CA ALA A 20 -7.05 3.44 2.65
C ALA A 20 -6.46 4.33 3.77
N ARG A 21 -5.20 4.76 3.64
CA ARG A 21 -4.60 5.73 4.57
C ARG A 21 -5.38 7.04 4.61
N MET A 22 -5.71 7.58 3.43
CA MET A 22 -6.46 8.83 3.34
C MET A 22 -7.88 8.70 3.93
N SER A 23 -8.56 7.58 3.70
CA SER A 23 -9.86 7.28 4.30
C SER A 23 -9.79 7.12 5.82
N ALA A 24 -8.66 6.65 6.36
CA ALA A 24 -8.40 6.62 7.80
C ALA A 24 -8.03 8.01 8.38
N GLY A 25 -7.88 9.05 7.55
CA GLY A 25 -7.54 10.40 7.97
C GLY A 25 -6.11 10.57 8.47
N LEU A 26 -5.22 9.62 8.19
CA LEU A 26 -3.86 9.59 8.73
C LEU A 26 -2.85 10.23 7.77
N LYS A 27 -1.92 11.02 8.30
CA LYS A 27 -0.72 11.48 7.60
C LYS A 27 0.28 10.35 7.46
N GLN A 28 1.20 10.48 6.48
CA GLN A 28 2.28 9.51 6.29
C GLN A 28 3.17 9.38 7.53
N SER A 29 3.42 10.49 8.25
CA SER A 29 4.19 10.47 9.51
C SER A 29 3.48 9.67 10.59
N GLU A 30 2.17 9.83 10.75
CA GLU A 30 1.40 9.12 11.78
C GLU A 30 1.38 7.60 11.56
N VAL A 31 1.29 7.17 10.29
CA VAL A 31 1.42 5.75 9.94
C VAL A 31 2.84 5.25 10.25
N ALA A 32 3.86 6.02 9.87
CA ALA A 32 5.25 5.65 10.11
C ALA A 32 5.57 5.55 11.61
N ASP A 33 5.07 6.48 12.43
CA ASP A 33 5.22 6.49 13.88
C ASP A 33 4.58 5.24 14.50
N ARG A 34 3.37 4.87 14.05
CA ARG A 34 2.69 3.63 14.49
C ARG A 34 3.42 2.35 14.07
N LEU A 35 4.18 2.38 12.98
CA LEU A 35 5.00 1.26 12.50
C LEU A 35 6.40 1.24 13.12
N GLY A 36 6.80 2.26 13.87
CA GLY A 36 8.19 2.42 14.33
C GLY A 36 9.19 2.57 13.17
N LYS A 37 8.78 3.18 12.06
CA LYS A 37 9.59 3.37 10.85
C LYS A 37 9.78 4.88 10.56
N PRO A 38 10.81 5.27 9.80
CA PRO A 38 10.92 6.65 9.31
C PRO A 38 9.75 7.00 8.38
N GLN A 39 9.28 8.25 8.36
CA GLN A 39 8.23 8.70 7.41
C GLN A 39 8.58 8.40 5.94
N SER A 40 9.88 8.38 5.61
CA SER A 40 10.36 8.02 4.27
C SER A 40 9.99 6.58 3.87
N PHE A 41 9.78 5.66 4.81
CA PHE A 41 9.26 4.33 4.53
C PHE A 41 7.89 4.41 3.84
N VAL A 42 6.97 5.19 4.41
CA VAL A 42 5.61 5.39 3.88
C VAL A 42 5.65 6.13 2.55
N SER A 43 6.37 7.25 2.50
CA SER A 43 6.52 8.02 1.27
C SER A 43 7.12 7.20 0.11
N LYS A 44 8.10 6.34 0.37
CA LYS A 44 8.75 5.52 -0.66
C LYS A 44 7.81 4.46 -1.24
N TYR A 45 6.99 3.79 -0.42
CA TYR A 45 6.06 2.80 -0.99
C TYR A 45 4.88 3.46 -1.71
N GLU A 46 4.39 4.61 -1.25
CA GLU A 46 3.31 5.35 -1.93
C GLU A 46 3.79 5.97 -3.26
N ARG A 47 5.08 6.31 -3.37
CA ARG A 47 5.67 6.85 -4.60
C ARG A 47 6.21 5.81 -5.57
N SER A 48 6.04 4.51 -5.29
CA SER A 48 6.68 3.44 -6.09
C SER A 48 8.21 3.60 -6.16
N GLU A 49 8.86 4.00 -5.07
CA GLU A 49 10.32 3.97 -4.94
C GLU A 49 10.80 2.73 -4.20
N ARG A 50 9.89 2.09 -3.45
CA ARG A 50 10.14 0.85 -2.71
C ARG A 50 8.92 -0.06 -2.76
N ARG A 51 9.14 -1.37 -2.89
CA ARG A 51 8.08 -2.38 -2.77
C ARG A 51 7.87 -2.77 -1.30
N LEU A 52 6.62 -2.97 -0.90
CA LEU A 52 6.30 -3.65 0.35
C LEU A 52 6.34 -5.16 0.11
N ASP A 53 6.97 -5.89 1.02
CA ASP A 53 6.80 -7.34 1.10
C ASP A 53 5.51 -7.69 1.87
N VAL A 54 5.20 -8.99 1.96
CA VAL A 54 3.96 -9.45 2.61
C VAL A 54 3.94 -9.11 4.11
N PRO A 55 4.99 -9.39 4.91
CA PRO A 55 5.03 -8.96 6.31
C PRO A 55 4.81 -7.46 6.49
N GLU A 56 5.50 -6.61 5.72
CA GLU A 56 5.35 -5.16 5.81
C GLU A 56 3.94 -4.69 5.40
N PHE A 57 3.34 -5.32 4.40
CA PHE A 57 1.95 -5.06 4.04
C PHE A 57 1.00 -5.40 5.20
N LEU A 58 1.21 -6.53 5.89
CA LEU A 58 0.37 -6.92 7.04
C LEU A 58 0.49 -5.92 8.20
N GLU A 59 1.69 -5.42 8.48
CA GLU A 59 1.92 -4.36 9.47
C GLU A 59 1.18 -3.07 9.09
N VAL A 60 1.32 -2.63 7.85
CA VAL A 60 0.61 -1.44 7.32
C VAL A 60 -0.91 -1.64 7.38
N ALA A 61 -1.40 -2.82 6.99
CA ALA A 61 -2.82 -3.15 7.03
C ALA A 61 -3.39 -3.07 8.45
N ALA A 62 -2.66 -3.59 9.45
CA ALA A 62 -3.05 -3.51 10.84
C ALA A 62 -3.14 -2.05 11.33
N VAL A 63 -2.13 -1.22 11.00
CA VAL A 63 -2.11 0.20 11.39
C VAL A 63 -3.23 1.02 10.75
N LEU A 64 -3.60 0.66 9.51
CA LEU A 64 -4.67 1.31 8.74
C LEU A 64 -6.06 0.73 9.02
N GLY A 65 -6.19 -0.32 9.84
CA GLY A 65 -7.46 -0.99 10.10
C GLY A 65 -8.04 -1.71 8.88
N ILE A 66 -7.18 -2.18 7.99
CA ILE A 66 -7.56 -2.88 6.76
C ILE A 66 -7.85 -4.35 7.05
N ASP A 67 -9.03 -4.82 6.64
CA ASP A 67 -9.28 -6.25 6.47
C ASP A 67 -8.53 -6.74 5.24
N VAL A 68 -7.48 -7.55 5.47
CA VAL A 68 -6.57 -8.05 4.43
C VAL A 68 -7.30 -8.92 3.40
N ALA A 69 -8.25 -9.76 3.82
CA ALA A 69 -8.98 -10.64 2.90
C ALA A 69 -9.88 -9.81 1.97
N LYS A 70 -10.58 -8.82 2.53
CA LYS A 70 -11.41 -7.88 1.77
C LYS A 70 -10.57 -7.03 0.81
N PHE A 71 -9.42 -6.55 1.27
CA PHE A 71 -8.47 -5.80 0.45
C PHE A 71 -7.97 -6.61 -0.74
N LEU A 72 -7.50 -7.84 -0.51
CA LEU A 72 -6.98 -8.70 -1.57
C LEU A 72 -8.07 -9.10 -2.58
N LYS A 73 -9.31 -9.34 -2.12
CA LYS A 73 -10.45 -9.59 -3.01
C LYS A 73 -10.74 -8.39 -3.91
N ALA A 74 -10.73 -7.17 -3.35
CA ALA A 74 -10.92 -5.94 -4.12
C ALA A 74 -9.76 -5.71 -5.11
N TYR A 75 -8.53 -5.98 -4.69
CA TYR A 75 -7.34 -5.89 -5.53
C TYR A 75 -7.41 -6.84 -6.73
N GLN A 76 -7.80 -8.10 -6.51
CA GLN A 76 -8.01 -9.07 -7.60
C GLN A 76 -9.10 -8.63 -8.58
N ALA A 77 -10.21 -8.07 -8.07
CA ALA A 77 -11.27 -7.55 -8.92
C ALA A 77 -10.78 -6.36 -9.77
N GLU A 78 -9.98 -5.45 -9.20
CA GLU A 78 -9.43 -4.31 -9.94
C GLU A 78 -8.41 -4.73 -11.00
N LEU A 79 -7.57 -5.74 -10.69
CA LEU A 79 -6.68 -6.35 -11.68
C LEU A 79 -7.46 -6.93 -12.87
N ALA A 80 -8.61 -7.58 -12.62
CA ALA A 80 -9.43 -8.17 -13.67
C ALA A 80 -10.05 -7.12 -14.61
N LYS A 81 -10.35 -5.91 -14.12
CA LYS A 81 -10.91 -4.82 -14.95
C LYS A 81 -9.90 -4.19 -15.90
N ARG A 82 -8.60 -4.31 -15.61
CA ARG A 82 -7.51 -3.74 -16.41
C ARG A 82 -6.78 -4.78 -17.28
N ARG A 83 -7.33 -6.00 -17.40
CA ARG A 83 -6.92 -7.03 -18.36
C ARG A 83 -7.80 -6.96 -19.59
#